data_AF-A0A0T5ZLS8-F1
#
_entry.id   AF-A0A0T5ZLS8-F1
#
_cell.length_a   1.000
_cell.length_b   1.000
_cell.length_c   1.000
_cell.angle_alpha   90.00
_cell.angle_beta   90.00
_cell.angle_gamma   90.00
#
_symmetry.space_group_name_H-M   'P 1'
#
loop_
_entity.id
_entity.type
_entity.pdbx_description
1 polymer ?
#
loop_
_entity_poly.entity_id
_entity_poly.type
_entity_poly.pdbx_seq_one_letter_code
_entity_poly.pdbx_strand_id
1 'polypeptide(L)'
;MHETTEPFDGYPYLVTRIGRSALRHMAVLPADWPRGRLLELARRQAEANRLETCLCLGPTDAVSFTPDGETGQAVIAPTGIPVAERLALVEPVPPTEEVAARRLALRAYTERSTPGGYLVGDGLEGGRPAAPADIDRLSGLGADGVPKGLTRCMDCRRFAGDYLALDGEGDGDRTPRVIRVHCRCENHNRCAGCGKTLADRRLSAYHYEEADRTVEYVAAYMAFGHRCPR
;
A
#
# COMPACT_ATOMS: atom_id res chain seq x y z
N MET A 1 2.12 17.75 18.21
CA MET A 1 3.21 16.79 18.49
C MET A 1 2.58 15.43 18.60
N HIS A 2 2.79 14.55 17.62
CA HIS A 2 2.46 13.14 17.80
C HIS A 2 3.65 12.52 18.55
N GLU A 3 3.41 12.02 19.76
CA GLU A 3 4.34 11.13 20.44
C GLU A 3 4.70 10.01 19.47
N THR A 4 5.97 9.93 19.07
CA THR A 4 6.51 8.77 18.37
C THR A 4 6.32 7.58 19.27
N THR A 5 5.32 6.76 18.98
CA THR A 5 5.10 5.50 19.70
C THR A 5 6.36 4.65 19.53
N GLU A 6 6.87 4.10 20.63
CA GLU A 6 8.05 3.23 20.59
C GLU A 6 7.84 2.10 19.56
N PRO A 7 8.88 1.68 18.82
CA PRO A 7 8.76 0.55 17.91
C PRO A 7 8.33 -0.72 18.64
N PHE A 8 7.55 -1.57 17.97
CA PHE A 8 7.24 -2.90 18.50
C PHE A 8 8.51 -3.73 18.70
N ASP A 9 8.67 -4.33 19.88
CA ASP A 9 9.87 -5.05 20.32
C ASP A 9 9.76 -6.58 20.21
N GLY A 10 8.63 -7.11 19.74
CA GLY A 10 8.39 -8.54 19.56
C GLY A 10 9.02 -9.15 18.31
N TYR A 11 10.32 -8.93 18.10
CA TYR A 11 11.10 -9.48 16.98
C TYR A 11 11.11 -11.02 16.95
N PRO A 12 11.27 -11.67 15.78
CA PRO A 12 11.26 -11.08 14.44
C PRO A 12 9.84 -10.88 13.88
N TYR A 13 9.66 -9.88 13.02
CA TYR A 13 8.40 -9.62 12.32
C TYR A 13 8.61 -8.97 10.95
N LEU A 14 7.58 -9.05 10.11
CA LEU A 14 7.50 -8.31 8.86
C LEU A 14 6.73 -7.02 9.05
N VAL A 15 7.15 -5.99 8.31
CA VAL A 15 6.42 -4.74 8.08
C VAL A 15 6.21 -4.59 6.58
N THR A 16 4.98 -4.60 6.10
CA THR A 16 4.66 -4.37 4.68
C THR A 16 3.98 -3.03 4.51
N ARG A 17 4.53 -2.17 3.65
CA ARG A 17 3.92 -0.89 3.28
C ARG A 17 2.74 -1.13 2.35
N ILE A 18 1.57 -0.57 2.68
CA ILE A 18 0.36 -0.73 1.88
C ILE A 18 0.15 0.51 1.02
N GLY A 19 0.38 0.37 -0.28
CA GLY A 19 0.27 1.48 -1.22
C GLY A 19 1.20 2.63 -0.86
N ARG A 20 0.71 3.87 -0.99
CA ARG A 20 1.47 5.09 -0.65
C ARG A 20 1.20 5.60 0.77
N SER A 21 0.10 5.15 1.38
CA SER A 21 -0.35 5.53 2.72
C SER A 21 0.65 5.30 3.87
N ALA A 22 0.31 5.88 5.03
CA ALA A 22 0.98 5.63 6.30
C ALA A 22 0.74 4.22 6.87
N LEU A 23 -0.12 3.38 6.28
CA LEU A 23 -0.45 2.07 6.83
C LEU A 23 0.73 1.09 6.70
N ARG A 24 1.00 0.37 7.80
CA ARG A 24 2.08 -0.61 7.93
C ARG A 24 1.48 -1.93 8.41
N HIS A 25 1.31 -2.88 7.49
CA HIS A 25 0.87 -4.21 7.88
C HIS A 25 1.99 -4.94 8.61
N MET A 26 1.70 -5.46 9.80
CA MET A 26 2.67 -6.17 10.64
C MET A 26 2.26 -7.63 10.84
N ALA A 27 3.24 -8.53 10.75
CA ALA A 27 3.05 -9.96 11.02
C ALA A 27 4.28 -10.55 11.71
N VAL A 28 4.08 -11.15 12.88
CA VAL A 28 5.16 -11.81 13.63
C VAL A 28 5.59 -13.10 12.94
N LEU A 29 6.90 -13.37 12.99
CA LEU A 29 7.52 -14.60 12.51
C LEU A 29 8.12 -15.37 13.69
N PRO A 30 8.24 -16.71 13.65
CA PRO A 30 8.81 -17.49 14.74
C PRO A 30 10.26 -17.07 15.06
N ALA A 31 10.58 -16.95 16.35
CA ALA A 31 11.89 -16.48 16.80
C ALA A 31 12.99 -17.55 16.66
N ASP A 32 12.59 -18.82 16.61
CA ASP A 32 13.47 -19.98 16.44
C ASP A 32 13.83 -20.26 14.97
N TRP A 33 13.24 -19.53 14.02
CA TRP A 33 13.56 -19.69 12.61
C TRP A 33 14.97 -19.14 12.29
N PRO A 34 15.78 -19.88 11.51
CA PRO A 34 17.08 -19.38 11.09
C PRO A 34 16.97 -18.08 10.29
N ARG A 35 17.93 -17.16 10.46
CA ARG A 35 17.96 -15.87 9.74
C ARG A 35 17.78 -16.02 8.23
N GLY A 36 18.45 -17.00 7.62
CA GLY A 36 18.32 -17.27 6.17
C GLY A 36 16.88 -17.58 5.75
N ARG A 37 16.13 -18.31 6.58
CA ARG A 37 14.71 -18.60 6.33
C ARG A 37 13.85 -17.34 6.45
N LEU A 38 14.11 -16.50 7.45
CA LEU A 38 13.39 -15.24 7.65
C LEU A 38 13.58 -14.30 6.46
N LEU A 39 14.82 -14.15 5.98
CA LEU A 39 15.16 -13.34 4.80
C LEU A 39 14.46 -13.88 3.54
N GLU A 40 14.50 -15.19 3.33
CA GLU A 40 13.88 -15.81 2.16
C GLU A 40 12.35 -15.71 2.18
N LEU A 41 11.71 -15.80 3.35
CA LEU A 41 10.28 -15.52 3.47
C LEU A 41 9.98 -14.05 3.14
N ALA A 42 10.74 -13.10 3.70
CA ALA A 42 10.52 -11.68 3.46
C ALA A 42 10.65 -11.30 1.98
N ARG A 43 11.65 -11.84 1.29
CA ARG A 43 11.84 -11.70 -0.16
C ARG A 43 10.66 -12.23 -0.95
N ARG A 44 10.27 -13.49 -0.71
CA ARG A 44 9.10 -14.12 -1.37
C ARG A 44 7.80 -13.38 -1.07
N GLN A 45 7.66 -12.83 0.13
CA GLN A 45 6.52 -12.00 0.51
C GLN A 45 6.42 -10.75 -0.37
N ALA A 46 7.51 -9.98 -0.49
CA ALA A 46 7.59 -8.76 -1.29
C ALA A 46 7.34 -9.01 -2.77
N GLU A 47 7.94 -10.08 -3.32
CA GLU A 47 7.75 -10.48 -4.72
C GLU A 47 6.30 -10.91 -4.99
N ALA A 48 5.71 -11.71 -4.10
CA ALA A 48 4.39 -12.27 -4.29
C ALA A 48 3.28 -11.22 -4.18
N ASN A 49 3.37 -10.27 -3.25
CA ASN A 49 2.37 -9.20 -3.11
C ASN A 49 2.68 -7.94 -3.94
N ARG A 50 3.92 -7.82 -4.44
CA ARG A 50 4.49 -6.65 -5.10
C ARG A 50 4.41 -5.39 -4.25
N LEU A 51 4.66 -5.53 -2.96
CA LEU A 51 4.69 -4.45 -1.97
C LEU A 51 6.08 -4.38 -1.33
N GLU A 52 6.48 -3.17 -0.91
CA GLU A 52 7.68 -2.99 -0.12
C GLU A 52 7.51 -3.67 1.25
N THR A 53 8.40 -4.59 1.57
CA THR A 53 8.38 -5.36 2.81
C THR A 53 9.71 -5.23 3.53
N CYS A 54 9.68 -4.98 4.82
CA CYS A 54 10.83 -4.94 5.70
C CYS A 54 10.77 -6.11 6.69
N LEU A 55 11.88 -6.80 6.89
CA LEU A 55 12.08 -7.77 7.95
C LEU A 55 12.79 -7.09 9.12
N CYS A 56 12.14 -7.03 10.27
CA CYS A 56 12.70 -6.47 11.49
C CYS A 56 13.19 -7.61 12.39
N LEU A 57 14.48 -7.60 12.71
CA LEU A 57 15.17 -8.64 13.49
C LEU A 57 15.62 -8.15 14.87
N GLY A 58 15.68 -6.83 15.05
CA GLY A 58 16.02 -6.18 16.31
C GLY A 58 15.81 -4.67 16.23
N PRO A 59 16.15 -3.93 17.30
CA PRO A 59 15.94 -2.48 17.39
C PRO A 59 16.70 -1.67 16.33
N THR A 60 17.80 -2.22 15.80
CA THR A 60 18.67 -1.59 14.79
C THR A 60 19.04 -2.54 13.65
N ASP A 61 18.37 -3.69 13.54
CA ASP A 61 18.62 -4.70 12.51
C ASP A 61 17.33 -4.93 11.72
N ALA A 62 17.31 -4.38 10.50
CA ALA A 62 16.22 -4.55 9.57
C ALA A 62 16.73 -4.67 8.12
N VAL A 63 15.98 -5.41 7.30
CA VAL A 63 16.28 -5.61 5.88
C VAL A 63 15.04 -5.29 5.07
N SER A 64 15.14 -4.33 4.15
CA SER A 64 14.06 -3.95 3.25
C SER A 64 14.18 -4.66 1.91
N PHE A 65 13.02 -5.04 1.38
CA PHE A 65 12.82 -5.74 0.12
C PHE A 65 11.88 -4.91 -0.75
N THR A 66 12.33 -4.57 -1.96
CA THR A 66 11.47 -3.94 -2.96
C THR A 66 10.58 -4.98 -3.65
N PRO A 67 9.52 -4.57 -4.37
CA PRO A 67 8.69 -5.48 -5.17
C PRO A 67 9.48 -6.33 -6.19
N ASP A 68 10.66 -5.89 -6.60
CA ASP A 68 11.53 -6.58 -7.56
C ASP A 68 12.56 -7.50 -6.87
N GLY A 69 12.48 -7.64 -5.54
CA GLY A 69 13.35 -8.51 -4.75
C GLY A 69 14.70 -7.91 -4.38
N GLU A 70 14.94 -6.64 -4.73
CA GLU A 70 16.18 -5.95 -4.36
C GLU A 70 16.23 -5.71 -2.86
N THR A 71 17.41 -5.94 -2.27
CA THR A 71 17.63 -5.82 -0.83
C THR A 71 18.41 -4.57 -0.47
N GLY A 72 17.90 -3.80 0.48
CA GLY A 72 18.64 -2.72 1.15
C GLY A 72 18.71 -2.97 2.64
N GLN A 73 19.88 -2.82 3.26
CA GLN A 73 19.97 -2.81 4.71
C GLN A 73 19.27 -1.55 5.23
N ALA A 74 18.25 -1.73 6.06
CA ALA A 74 17.52 -0.63 6.67
C ALA A 74 18.01 -0.43 8.09
N VAL A 75 18.40 0.81 8.42
CA VAL A 75 18.87 1.14 9.78
C VAL A 75 17.71 1.23 10.77
N ILE A 76 16.48 1.49 10.29
CA ILE A 76 15.28 1.69 11.10
C ILE A 76 14.09 1.05 10.39
N ALA A 77 13.21 0.39 11.17
CA ALA A 77 11.94 -0.14 10.67
C ALA A 77 11.05 0.98 10.09
N PRO A 78 10.32 0.74 8.99
CA PRO A 78 9.41 1.73 8.44
C PRO A 78 8.34 2.16 9.46
N THR A 79 8.31 3.44 9.81
CA THR A 79 7.31 4.02 10.72
C THR A 79 6.00 4.32 9.99
N GLY A 80 4.89 4.33 10.72
CA GLY A 80 3.54 4.57 10.21
C GLY A 80 2.46 4.04 11.15
N ILE A 81 1.23 3.94 10.65
CA ILE A 81 0.06 3.44 11.40
C ILE A 81 0.06 1.90 11.31
N PRO A 82 0.32 1.18 12.41
CA PRO A 82 0.49 -0.26 12.36
C PRO A 82 -0.86 -0.99 12.28
N VAL A 83 -0.91 -2.05 11.48
CA VAL A 83 -2.10 -2.89 11.27
C VAL A 83 -1.69 -4.35 11.40
N ALA A 84 -2.19 -5.05 12.41
CA ALA A 84 -1.79 -6.42 12.69
C ALA A 84 -2.56 -7.45 11.83
N GLU A 85 -1.83 -8.35 11.16
CA GLU A 85 -2.33 -9.64 10.67
C GLU A 85 -3.55 -9.57 9.72
N ARG A 86 -3.63 -8.52 8.90
CA ARG A 86 -4.73 -8.32 7.93
C ARG A 86 -4.41 -8.81 6.52
N LEU A 87 -3.15 -9.10 6.23
CA LEU A 87 -2.71 -9.70 4.96
C LEU A 87 -2.18 -11.11 5.20
N ALA A 88 -2.52 -12.02 4.29
CA ALA A 88 -1.95 -13.36 4.32
C ALA A 88 -0.46 -13.32 3.98
N LEU A 89 0.30 -14.13 4.70
CA LEU A 89 1.70 -14.39 4.41
C LEU A 89 1.83 -15.37 3.23
N VAL A 90 2.97 -15.32 2.55
CA VAL A 90 3.32 -16.25 1.46
C VAL A 90 3.40 -17.70 1.93
N GLU A 91 3.75 -17.91 3.19
CA GLU A 91 3.67 -19.22 3.86
C GLU A 91 3.03 -19.07 5.24
N PRO A 92 2.23 -20.05 5.70
CA PRO A 92 1.63 -20.01 7.01
C PRO A 92 2.69 -20.13 8.11
N VAL A 93 2.55 -19.31 9.15
CA VAL A 93 3.37 -19.38 10.36
C VAL A 93 2.77 -20.40 11.34
N PRO A 94 3.57 -21.37 11.84
CA PRO A 94 3.11 -22.35 12.84
C PRO A 94 2.54 -21.67 14.10
N PRO A 95 1.42 -22.16 14.66
CA PRO A 95 0.78 -21.56 15.83
C PRO A 95 1.42 -22.09 17.13
N THR A 96 2.71 -21.79 17.36
CA THR A 96 3.37 -22.10 18.63
C THR A 96 2.88 -21.16 19.74
N GLU A 97 3.04 -21.56 21.00
CA GLU A 97 2.72 -20.69 22.15
C GLU A 97 3.49 -19.37 22.11
N GLU A 98 4.75 -19.44 21.70
CA GLU A 98 5.65 -18.31 21.51
C GLU A 98 5.12 -17.31 20.48
N VAL A 99 4.72 -17.80 19.29
CA VAL A 99 4.10 -16.97 18.25
C VAL A 99 2.77 -16.40 18.73
N ALA A 100 1.94 -17.19 19.41
CA ALA A 100 0.65 -16.75 19.92
C ALA A 100 0.79 -15.59 20.93
N ALA A 101 1.75 -15.68 21.85
CA ALA A 101 2.06 -14.63 22.81
C ALA A 101 2.48 -13.33 22.11
N ARG A 102 3.37 -13.40 21.11
CA ARG A 102 3.80 -12.21 20.36
C ARG A 102 2.71 -11.64 19.44
N ARG A 103 1.82 -12.47 18.89
CA ARG A 103 0.63 -11.99 18.17
C ARG A 103 -0.29 -11.17 19.07
N LEU A 104 -0.51 -11.65 20.30
CA LEU A 104 -1.30 -10.92 21.29
C LEU A 104 -0.65 -9.57 21.63
N ALA A 105 0.67 -9.57 21.87
CA ALA A 105 1.43 -8.34 22.12
C ALA A 105 1.36 -7.36 20.93
N LEU A 106 1.48 -7.86 19.70
CA LEU A 106 1.37 -7.05 18.48
C LEU A 106 -0.01 -6.41 18.36
N ARG A 107 -1.09 -7.14 18.65
CA ARG A 107 -2.45 -6.57 18.62
C ARG A 107 -2.61 -5.44 19.62
N ALA A 108 -2.17 -5.66 20.86
CA ALA A 108 -2.18 -4.64 21.91
C ALA A 108 -1.33 -3.42 21.53
N TYR A 109 -0.18 -3.64 20.87
CA TYR A 109 0.63 -2.57 20.30
C TYR A 109 -0.15 -1.78 19.25
N THR A 110 -0.78 -2.45 18.27
CA THR A 110 -1.53 -1.75 17.23
C THR A 110 -2.73 -0.97 17.75
N GLU A 111 -3.42 -1.48 18.78
CA GLU A 111 -4.55 -0.79 19.41
C GLU A 111 -4.11 0.51 20.10
N ARG A 112 -2.97 0.50 20.80
CA ARG A 112 -2.41 1.71 21.44
C ARG A 112 -1.83 2.70 20.43
N SER A 113 -1.29 2.21 19.32
CA SER A 113 -0.63 3.02 18.29
C SER A 113 -1.60 3.54 17.23
N THR A 114 -2.85 3.09 17.23
CA THR A 114 -3.86 3.58 16.27
C THR A 114 -4.30 4.98 16.70
N PRO A 115 -4.08 6.02 15.87
CA PRO A 115 -4.56 7.35 16.20
C PRO A 115 -6.09 7.36 16.33
N GLY A 116 -6.63 8.12 17.28
CA GLY A 116 -8.05 8.45 17.26
C GLY A 116 -8.38 9.30 16.02
N GLY A 117 -9.54 9.05 15.39
CA GLY A 117 -10.01 9.80 14.21
C GLY A 117 -10.22 8.94 12.97
N TYR A 118 -10.38 9.59 11.82
CA TYR A 118 -10.55 8.93 10.52
C TYR A 118 -9.22 8.94 9.76
N LEU A 119 -8.88 7.82 9.12
CA LEU A 119 -7.83 7.77 8.10
C LEU A 119 -8.30 8.58 6.89
N VAL A 120 -7.93 9.85 6.83
CA VAL A 120 -8.10 10.65 5.61
C VAL A 120 -7.15 10.06 4.57
N GLY A 121 -7.72 9.71 3.42
CA GLY A 121 -6.97 9.06 2.35
C GLY A 121 -5.79 9.89 1.89
N ASP A 122 -4.81 9.18 1.35
CA ASP A 122 -3.64 9.63 0.59
C ASP A 122 -4.05 10.27 -0.76
N GLY A 123 -5.11 11.10 -0.75
CA GLY A 123 -5.64 11.77 -1.93
C GLY A 123 -4.62 12.74 -2.50
N LEU A 124 -4.35 12.59 -3.79
CA LEU A 124 -3.34 13.21 -4.67
C LEU A 124 -1.88 12.95 -4.28
N GLU A 125 -1.60 12.08 -3.30
CA GLU A 125 -0.24 11.71 -2.86
C GLU A 125 0.50 10.92 -3.96
N GLY A 126 1.02 11.65 -4.94
CA GLY A 126 1.57 11.11 -6.18
C GLY A 126 1.26 11.93 -7.41
N GLY A 127 0.29 12.84 -7.30
CA GLY A 127 0.07 13.92 -8.25
C GLY A 127 1.17 14.96 -8.14
N ARG A 128 1.83 15.24 -9.26
CA ARG A 128 2.76 16.36 -9.36
C ARG A 128 1.98 17.65 -9.63
N PRO A 129 2.50 18.82 -9.22
CA PRO A 129 1.95 20.09 -9.67
C PRO A 129 1.86 20.15 -11.20
N ALA A 130 0.77 20.69 -11.71
CA ALA A 130 0.57 20.86 -13.14
C ALA A 130 1.42 22.03 -13.66
N ALA A 131 2.15 21.80 -14.75
CA ALA A 131 2.79 22.88 -15.50
C ALA A 131 1.74 23.56 -16.41
N PRO A 132 1.98 24.80 -16.88
CA PRO A 132 1.06 25.46 -17.82
C PRO A 132 0.70 24.61 -19.05
N ALA A 133 1.69 23.92 -19.64
CA ALA A 133 1.46 23.01 -20.76
C ALA A 133 0.59 21.79 -20.42
N ASP A 134 0.58 21.34 -19.16
CA ASP A 134 -0.34 20.29 -18.72
C ASP A 134 -1.76 20.83 -18.62
N ILE A 135 -1.93 22.04 -18.09
CA ILE A 135 -3.22 22.70 -17.99
C ILE A 135 -3.81 22.85 -19.40
N ASP A 136 -3.05 23.39 -20.35
CA ASP A 136 -3.52 23.56 -21.73
C ASP A 136 -3.93 22.24 -22.39
N ARG A 137 -3.13 21.18 -22.18
CA ARG A 137 -3.33 19.86 -22.80
C ARG A 137 -4.47 19.06 -22.16
N LEU A 138 -4.59 19.09 -20.84
CA LEU A 138 -5.45 18.20 -20.06
C LEU A 138 -6.77 18.87 -19.61
N SER A 139 -6.90 20.19 -19.75
CA SER A 139 -8.13 20.89 -19.34
C SER A 139 -9.33 20.54 -20.22
N GLY A 140 -10.44 20.24 -19.55
CA GLY A 140 -11.74 19.98 -20.14
C GLY A 140 -11.94 18.53 -20.59
N LEU A 141 -13.03 18.32 -21.32
CA LEU A 141 -13.45 17.02 -21.83
C LEU A 141 -13.09 16.89 -23.31
N GLY A 142 -12.89 15.65 -23.77
CA GLY A 142 -12.85 15.27 -25.17
C GLY A 142 -14.24 15.20 -25.79
N ALA A 143 -14.30 14.84 -27.08
CA ALA A 143 -15.54 14.78 -27.85
C ALA A 143 -16.55 13.74 -27.34
N ASP A 144 -16.08 12.72 -26.63
CA ASP A 144 -16.87 11.65 -26.02
C ASP A 144 -17.26 11.95 -24.55
N GLY A 145 -16.95 13.15 -24.05
CA GLY A 145 -17.22 13.55 -22.67
C GLY A 145 -16.25 12.96 -21.64
N VAL A 146 -15.17 12.31 -22.08
CA VAL A 146 -14.11 11.79 -21.22
C VAL A 146 -13.08 12.89 -20.96
N PRO A 147 -12.51 13.01 -19.74
CA PRO A 147 -11.42 13.94 -19.49
C PRO A 147 -10.26 13.78 -20.49
N LYS A 148 -9.74 14.91 -20.99
CA LYS A 148 -8.58 14.87 -21.89
C LYS A 148 -7.39 14.21 -21.19
N GLY A 149 -6.60 13.48 -21.98
CA GLY A 149 -5.44 12.72 -21.50
C GLY A 149 -5.76 11.29 -21.08
N LEU A 150 -7.03 10.94 -20.90
CA LEU A 150 -7.45 9.56 -20.70
C LEU A 150 -7.67 8.84 -22.04
N THR A 151 -7.19 7.60 -22.11
CA THR A 151 -7.32 6.73 -23.28
C THR A 151 -7.76 5.34 -22.83
N ARG A 152 -8.51 4.62 -23.67
CA ARG A 152 -8.89 3.24 -23.36
C ARG A 152 -7.67 2.32 -23.52
N CYS A 153 -7.40 1.55 -22.48
CA CYS A 153 -6.47 0.42 -22.54
C CYS A 153 -6.89 -0.56 -23.64
N MET A 154 -5.93 -1.02 -24.45
CA MET A 154 -6.22 -1.95 -25.54
C MET A 154 -6.69 -3.32 -25.04
N ASP A 155 -6.22 -3.75 -23.87
CA ASP A 155 -6.53 -5.08 -23.33
C ASP A 155 -7.84 -5.08 -22.54
N CYS A 156 -7.94 -4.27 -21.49
CA CYS A 156 -9.09 -4.30 -20.58
C CYS A 156 -10.17 -3.27 -20.91
N ARG A 157 -9.96 -2.42 -21.92
CA ARG A 157 -10.88 -1.37 -22.39
C ARG A 157 -11.24 -0.29 -21.36
N ARG A 158 -10.67 -0.36 -20.15
CA ARG A 158 -10.77 0.68 -19.10
C ARG A 158 -9.81 1.81 -19.37
N PHE A 159 -10.15 3.00 -18.89
CA PHE A 159 -9.34 4.19 -19.10
C PHE A 159 -8.05 4.17 -18.27
N ALA A 160 -6.99 4.71 -18.88
CA ALA A 160 -5.73 5.05 -18.24
C ALA A 160 -5.17 6.31 -18.89
N GLY A 161 -4.30 7.02 -18.19
CA GLY A 161 -3.73 8.25 -18.71
C GLY A 161 -3.46 9.27 -17.62
N ASP A 162 -3.12 10.47 -18.05
CA ASP A 162 -2.91 11.60 -17.15
C ASP A 162 -4.22 12.37 -17.03
N TYR A 163 -4.56 12.77 -15.81
CA TYR A 163 -5.75 13.54 -15.49
C TYR A 163 -5.37 14.78 -14.70
N LEU A 164 -6.02 15.90 -15.03
CA LEU A 164 -5.85 17.16 -14.31
C LEU A 164 -6.89 17.28 -13.21
N ALA A 165 -6.45 17.13 -11.96
CA ALA A 165 -7.24 17.49 -10.79
C ALA A 165 -7.08 19.01 -10.56
N LEU A 166 -8.18 19.76 -10.62
CA LEU A 166 -8.16 21.21 -10.45
C LEU A 166 -8.10 21.62 -8.97
N ASP A 167 -8.67 20.80 -8.10
CA ASP A 167 -8.57 20.96 -6.66
C ASP A 167 -7.44 20.06 -6.14
N GLY A 168 -6.62 20.62 -5.24
CA GLY A 168 -5.48 19.98 -4.61
C GLY A 168 -5.85 19.14 -3.39
N GLU A 169 -4.90 18.94 -2.47
CA GLU A 169 -5.12 18.11 -1.27
C GLU A 169 -5.70 18.93 -0.11
N GLY A 170 -6.91 18.57 0.36
CA GLY A 170 -7.47 19.09 1.60
C GLY A 170 -8.16 20.46 1.50
N ASP A 171 -8.51 21.02 2.67
CA ASP A 171 -9.28 22.26 2.78
C ASP A 171 -8.48 23.47 2.29
N GLY A 172 -8.69 23.83 1.02
CA GLY A 172 -8.23 25.08 0.42
C GLY A 172 -7.01 24.98 -0.50
N ASP A 173 -6.39 23.80 -0.70
CA ASP A 173 -5.40 23.65 -1.76
C ASP A 173 -6.09 23.70 -3.13
N ARG A 174 -5.82 24.77 -3.88
CA ARG A 174 -6.35 24.98 -5.24
C ARG A 174 -5.27 24.81 -6.31
N THR A 175 -4.13 24.23 -5.94
CA THR A 175 -3.02 23.98 -6.86
C THR A 175 -3.40 22.82 -7.77
N PRO A 176 -3.53 23.02 -9.09
CA PRO A 176 -3.86 21.92 -9.99
C PRO A 176 -2.75 20.88 -10.01
N ARG A 177 -3.14 19.60 -10.01
CA ARG A 177 -2.22 18.46 -10.03
C ARG A 177 -2.49 17.55 -11.20
N VAL A 178 -1.41 17.02 -11.78
CA VAL A 178 -1.48 15.93 -12.74
C VAL A 178 -1.35 14.61 -11.99
N ILE A 179 -2.42 13.82 -12.01
CA ILE A 179 -2.44 12.47 -11.46
C ILE A 179 -2.51 11.42 -12.56
N ARG A 180 -2.00 10.23 -12.26
CA ARG A 180 -2.09 9.08 -13.15
C ARG A 180 -3.34 8.27 -12.84
N VAL A 181 -4.20 8.12 -13.84
CA VAL A 181 -5.32 7.18 -13.86
C VAL A 181 -4.82 5.84 -14.40
N HIS A 182 -5.08 4.78 -13.65
CA HIS A 182 -4.61 3.42 -13.93
C HIS A 182 -5.78 2.54 -14.40
N CYS A 183 -5.54 1.75 -15.46
CA CYS A 183 -6.49 0.73 -15.89
C CYS A 183 -6.35 -0.55 -15.03
N ARG A 184 -7.20 -1.56 -15.29
CA ARG A 184 -7.16 -2.84 -14.54
C ARG A 184 -5.86 -3.62 -14.78
N CYS A 185 -5.26 -3.53 -15.95
CA CYS A 185 -4.02 -4.25 -16.27
C CYS A 185 -2.85 -3.80 -15.39
N GLU A 186 -2.87 -2.55 -14.92
CA GLU A 186 -1.81 -1.97 -14.09
C GLU A 186 -2.02 -2.26 -12.58
N ASN A 187 -3.09 -2.99 -12.23
CA ASN A 187 -3.31 -3.49 -10.88
C ASN A 187 -2.34 -4.64 -10.61
N HIS A 188 -1.29 -4.35 -9.84
CA HIS A 188 -0.22 -5.30 -9.51
C HIS A 188 -0.28 -5.77 -8.04
N ASN A 189 -1.09 -5.15 -7.19
CA ASN A 189 -1.23 -5.54 -5.79
C ASN A 189 -1.89 -6.92 -5.66
N ARG A 190 -1.15 -7.88 -5.11
CA ARG A 190 -1.57 -9.28 -4.96
C ARG A 190 -1.51 -9.72 -3.50
N CYS A 191 -2.33 -10.70 -3.16
CA CYS A 191 -2.21 -11.40 -1.90
C CYS A 191 -1.08 -12.42 -2.02
N ALA A 192 -0.09 -12.35 -1.13
CA ALA A 192 1.04 -13.29 -1.15
C ALA A 192 0.61 -14.74 -0.89
N GLY A 193 -0.47 -14.95 -0.12
CA GLY A 193 -0.95 -16.29 0.22
C GLY A 193 -1.70 -17.00 -0.93
N CYS A 194 -2.55 -16.28 -1.68
CA CYS A 194 -3.39 -16.91 -2.72
C CYS A 194 -3.14 -16.41 -4.15
N GLY A 195 -2.27 -15.42 -4.34
CA GLY A 195 -1.95 -14.85 -5.65
C GLY A 195 -3.07 -14.03 -6.31
N LYS A 196 -4.26 -13.90 -5.69
CA LYS A 196 -5.36 -13.06 -6.20
C LYS A 196 -5.11 -11.58 -5.89
N THR A 197 -5.85 -10.68 -6.53
CA THR A 197 -5.76 -9.24 -6.26
C THR A 197 -6.26 -8.90 -4.86
N LEU A 198 -5.61 -7.94 -4.20
CA LEU A 198 -6.05 -7.44 -2.89
C LEU A 198 -7.31 -6.57 -2.98
N ALA A 199 -7.53 -5.97 -4.13
CA ALA A 199 -8.71 -5.19 -4.48
C ALA A 199 -8.92 -5.27 -6.01
N ASP A 200 -10.11 -4.93 -6.48
CA ASP A 200 -10.44 -4.95 -7.92
C ASP A 200 -9.62 -3.94 -8.74
N ARG A 201 -9.15 -2.89 -8.07
CA ARG A 201 -8.33 -1.81 -8.63
C ARG A 201 -6.98 -1.74 -7.93
N ARG A 202 -6.06 -0.98 -8.53
CA ARG A 202 -4.75 -0.71 -7.96
C ARG A 202 -4.92 0.07 -6.65
N LEU A 203 -4.25 -0.35 -5.58
CA LEU A 203 -4.27 0.36 -4.30
C LEU A 203 -3.45 1.66 -4.39
N SER A 204 -3.87 2.66 -3.63
CA SER A 204 -3.32 4.01 -3.63
C SER A 204 -3.19 4.61 -5.02
N ALA A 205 -4.25 4.49 -5.81
CA ALA A 205 -4.25 4.88 -7.21
C ALA A 205 -5.62 5.35 -7.66
N TYR A 206 -5.62 6.07 -8.77
CA TYR A 206 -6.83 6.61 -9.39
C TYR A 206 -7.31 5.72 -10.52
N HIS A 207 -8.63 5.69 -10.70
CA HIS A 207 -9.26 5.11 -11.87
C HIS A 207 -10.40 6.00 -12.34
N TYR A 208 -10.81 5.88 -13.60
CA TYR A 208 -11.98 6.56 -14.12
C TYR A 208 -13.17 5.61 -14.07
N GLU A 209 -14.24 6.03 -13.39
CA GLU A 209 -15.52 5.33 -13.38
C GLU A 209 -16.41 5.91 -14.49
N GLU A 210 -16.77 5.05 -15.43
CA GLU A 210 -17.47 5.46 -16.66
C GLU A 210 -18.95 5.73 -16.39
N ALA A 211 -19.55 5.00 -15.44
CA ALA A 211 -20.94 5.17 -15.07
C ALA A 211 -21.20 6.56 -14.48
N ASP A 212 -20.31 6.99 -13.58
CA ASP A 212 -20.44 8.26 -12.86
C ASP A 212 -19.68 9.40 -13.54
N ARG A 213 -18.85 9.07 -14.54
CA ARG A 213 -17.96 9.99 -15.27
C ARG A 213 -16.98 10.74 -14.36
N THR A 214 -16.53 10.06 -13.31
CA THR A 214 -15.67 10.61 -12.26
C THR A 214 -14.31 9.92 -12.25
N VAL A 215 -13.28 10.63 -11.78
CA VAL A 215 -12.01 10.01 -11.39
C VAL A 215 -12.07 9.73 -9.90
N GLU A 216 -11.93 8.45 -9.54
CA GLU A 216 -12.09 7.96 -8.19
C GLU A 216 -10.79 7.37 -7.65
N TYR A 217 -10.60 7.55 -6.35
CA TYR A 217 -9.43 7.10 -5.64
C TYR A 217 -9.67 5.78 -4.90
N VAL A 218 -8.71 4.86 -5.01
CA VAL A 218 -8.77 3.55 -4.35
C VAL A 218 -7.83 3.54 -3.16
N ALA A 219 -8.40 3.68 -1.97
CA ALA A 219 -7.64 3.81 -0.74
C ALA A 219 -6.88 2.52 -0.37
N ALA A 220 -5.71 2.69 0.25
CA ALA A 220 -4.81 1.58 0.61
C ALA A 220 -5.46 0.57 1.57
N TYR A 221 -6.29 1.03 2.51
CA TYR A 221 -6.95 0.17 3.50
C TYR A 221 -7.90 -0.86 2.87
N MET A 222 -8.35 -0.66 1.62
CA MET A 222 -9.18 -1.63 0.91
C MET A 222 -8.49 -2.99 0.78
N ALA A 223 -7.15 -3.03 0.82
CA ALA A 223 -6.36 -4.26 0.85
C ALA A 223 -6.82 -5.23 1.96
N PHE A 224 -7.25 -4.70 3.10
CA PHE A 224 -7.62 -5.47 4.28
C PHE A 224 -9.03 -6.08 4.19
N GLY A 225 -9.77 -5.81 3.12
CA GLY A 225 -11.02 -6.48 2.77
C GLY A 225 -10.81 -7.85 2.14
N HIS A 226 -9.63 -8.10 1.54
CA HIS A 226 -9.32 -9.36 0.87
C HIS A 226 -9.40 -10.55 1.84
N ARG A 227 -9.94 -11.68 1.37
CA ARG A 227 -9.93 -12.96 2.07
C ARG A 227 -9.46 -14.04 1.11
N CYS A 228 -8.45 -14.80 1.52
CA CYS A 228 -8.02 -15.97 0.77
C CYS A 228 -9.16 -17.00 0.72
N PRO A 229 -9.41 -17.64 -0.43
CA PRO A 229 -10.28 -18.81 -0.48
C PRO A 229 -9.69 -19.88 0.45
N ARG A 230 -10.57 -20.57 1.18
CA ARG A 230 -10.20 -21.74 1.98
C ARG A 230 -9.91 -22.93 1.08
#